data_AF-A0AAV8WRE1-F1
#
_entry.id   AF-A0AAV8WRE1-F1
#
_cell.length_a   1.000
_cell.length_b   1.000
_cell.length_c   1.000
_cell.angle_alpha   90.00
_cell.angle_beta   90.00
_cell.angle_gamma   90.00
#
_symmetry.space_group_name_H-M   'P 1'
#
loop_
_entity.id
_entity.type
_entity.pdbx_description
1 polymer ?
#
loop_
_entity_poly.entity_id
_entity_poly.type
_entity_poly.pdbx_seq_one_letter_code
_entity_poly.pdbx_strand_id
1 'polypeptide(L)'
;MIERLVLIKDALSITITSLPNAPEFLYAREWNILSDCISILKPIELMTTNLSGEKFPMRSFVIPLIRDLQYTLKITLNNTEIGESLRNSLLTIIARCLGTHEVNKIAAKTTLLDPKFKIPGFCLKRLLIMPKSRKLVTLPKRLEWNTAFKDYIKSLDDRKPVIICGDMNVAHTEIDLARPASNTKNAGFTQEERDGMTDFLQDGYIDTFRKLYPEKTDQYTFWTYMANARAKNFLSEPVLNCNAHALKKIPASTTEQAQ
;
A
#
# COMPACT_ATOMS: atom_id res chain seq x y z
N MET A 1 9.78 -33.14 -1.72
CA MET A 1 10.37 -34.43 -2.17
C MET A 1 11.57 -34.21 -3.09
N ILE A 2 11.43 -33.46 -4.18
CA ILE A 2 12.53 -33.17 -5.13
C ILE A 2 13.73 -32.51 -4.43
N GLU A 3 13.48 -31.54 -3.55
CA GLU A 3 14.53 -30.89 -2.73
C GLU A 3 15.33 -31.92 -1.91
N ARG A 4 14.67 -32.90 -1.29
CA ARG A 4 15.35 -33.97 -0.56
C ARG A 4 16.17 -34.86 -1.49
N LEU A 5 15.68 -35.15 -2.69
CA LEU A 5 16.40 -35.93 -3.70
C LEU A 5 17.71 -35.26 -4.12
N VAL A 6 17.69 -33.93 -4.32
CA VAL A 6 18.90 -33.14 -4.63
C VAL A 6 19.87 -33.13 -3.46
N LEU A 7 19.39 -33.02 -2.22
CA LEU A 7 20.24 -33.03 -1.02
C LEU A 7 20.99 -34.36 -0.84
N ILE A 8 20.40 -35.49 -1.23
CA ILE A 8 21.02 -36.81 -1.10
C ILE A 8 21.78 -37.24 -2.37
N LYS A 9 21.93 -36.36 -3.37
CA LYS A 9 22.52 -36.68 -4.68
C LYS A 9 23.83 -37.47 -4.57
N ASP A 10 24.76 -37.01 -3.74
CA ASP A 10 26.10 -37.61 -3.66
C ASP A 10 26.04 -39.01 -3.04
N ALA A 11 25.32 -39.16 -1.93
CA ALA A 11 25.09 -40.44 -1.26
C ALA A 11 24.34 -41.43 -2.19
N LEU A 12 23.35 -40.94 -2.92
CA LEU A 12 22.57 -41.71 -3.88
C LEU A 12 23.45 -42.20 -5.04
N SER A 13 24.33 -41.34 -5.56
CA SER A 13 25.24 -41.67 -6.66
C SER A 13 26.22 -42.80 -6.30
N ILE A 14 26.77 -42.74 -5.08
CA ILE A 14 27.64 -43.79 -4.55
C ILE A 14 26.86 -45.10 -4.42
N THR A 15 25.65 -45.04 -3.86
CA THR A 15 24.83 -46.23 -3.61
C THR A 15 24.38 -46.89 -4.91
N ILE A 16 23.91 -46.12 -5.90
CA ILE A 16 23.49 -46.64 -7.22
C ILE A 16 24.65 -47.36 -7.91
N THR A 17 25.86 -46.83 -7.82
CA THR A 17 27.07 -47.44 -8.42
C THR A 17 27.41 -48.79 -7.77
N SER A 18 27.03 -49.02 -6.52
CA SER A 18 27.30 -50.25 -5.78
C SER A 18 26.27 -51.37 -5.98
N LEU A 19 25.13 -51.09 -6.61
CA LEU A 19 24.04 -52.04 -6.76
C LEU A 19 24.18 -52.87 -8.06
N PRO A 20 23.98 -54.21 -8.00
CA PRO A 20 24.14 -55.08 -9.16
C PRO A 20 23.06 -54.88 -10.24
N ASN A 21 21.86 -54.43 -9.85
CA ASN A 21 20.74 -54.10 -10.75
C ASN A 21 20.23 -52.70 -10.40
N ALA A 22 20.98 -51.67 -10.79
CA ALA A 22 20.64 -50.30 -10.50
C ALA A 22 19.75 -49.68 -11.62
N PRO A 23 18.81 -48.78 -11.28
CA PRO A 23 18.12 -47.98 -12.28
C PRO A 23 19.08 -47.01 -12.98
N GLU A 24 18.68 -46.50 -14.16
CA GLU A 24 19.47 -45.51 -14.90
C GLU A 24 19.77 -44.27 -14.04
N PHE A 25 21.01 -43.80 -14.12
CA PHE A 25 21.46 -42.64 -13.35
C PHE A 25 21.05 -41.35 -14.03
N LEU A 26 20.72 -40.33 -13.22
CA LEU A 26 20.36 -39.01 -13.73
C LEU A 26 21.60 -38.28 -14.25
N TYR A 27 21.55 -37.81 -15.49
CA TYR A 27 22.59 -37.02 -16.11
C TYR A 27 22.70 -35.62 -15.47
N ALA A 28 23.85 -34.97 -15.64
CA ALA A 28 24.09 -33.61 -15.11
C ALA A 28 23.01 -32.61 -15.57
N ARG A 29 22.51 -32.74 -16.81
CA ARG A 29 21.41 -31.93 -17.33
C ARG A 29 20.12 -32.14 -16.54
N GLU A 30 19.81 -33.37 -16.17
CA GLU A 30 18.59 -33.71 -15.41
C GLU A 30 18.65 -33.19 -13.98
N TRP A 31 19.82 -33.24 -13.35
CA TRP A 31 20.04 -32.58 -12.05
C TRP A 31 19.82 -31.06 -12.12
N ASN A 32 20.26 -30.40 -13.20
CA ASN A 32 20.00 -28.98 -13.40
C ASN A 32 18.51 -28.69 -13.59
N ILE A 33 17.78 -29.55 -14.32
CA ILE A 33 16.32 -29.46 -14.47
C ILE A 33 15.64 -29.57 -13.10
N LEU A 34 16.05 -30.54 -12.26
CA LEU A 34 15.49 -30.69 -10.91
C LEU A 34 15.76 -29.45 -10.04
N SER A 35 16.94 -28.85 -10.16
CA SER A 35 17.28 -27.62 -9.43
C SER A 35 16.44 -26.42 -9.87
N ASP A 36 16.20 -26.28 -11.18
CA ASP A 36 15.30 -25.25 -11.72
C ASP A 36 13.87 -25.48 -11.21
N CYS A 37 13.39 -26.72 -11.24
CA CYS A 37 12.07 -27.09 -10.73
C CYS A 37 11.89 -26.72 -9.24
N ILE A 38 12.91 -26.95 -8.40
CA ILE A 38 12.86 -26.55 -6.99
C ILE A 38 12.69 -25.03 -6.88
N SER A 39 13.54 -24.27 -7.56
CA SER A 39 13.49 -22.80 -7.52
C SER A 39 12.15 -22.24 -7.97
N ILE A 40 11.55 -22.84 -9.01
CA ILE A 40 10.25 -22.44 -9.55
C ILE A 40 9.08 -22.85 -8.64
N LEU A 41 9.13 -24.02 -8.01
CA LEU A 41 8.04 -24.53 -7.19
C LEU A 41 8.08 -24.01 -5.74
N LYS A 42 9.24 -23.58 -5.24
CA LYS A 42 9.40 -23.09 -3.86
C LYS A 42 8.46 -21.95 -3.48
N PRO A 43 8.23 -20.93 -4.34
CA PRO A 43 7.27 -19.86 -4.02
C PRO A 43 5.83 -20.38 -3.86
N ILE A 44 5.44 -21.40 -4.63
CA ILE A 44 4.12 -22.02 -4.54
C ILE A 44 3.98 -22.81 -3.23
N GLU A 45 4.99 -23.60 -2.86
CA GLU A 45 5.05 -24.29 -1.58
C GLU A 45 4.94 -23.31 -0.41
N LEU A 46 5.70 -22.21 -0.43
CA LEU A 46 5.69 -21.20 0.62
C LEU A 46 4.31 -20.54 0.73
N MET A 47 3.71 -20.15 -0.39
CA MET A 47 2.38 -19.55 -0.42
C MET A 47 1.31 -20.49 0.13
N THR A 48 1.29 -21.75 -0.32
CA THR A 48 0.30 -22.74 0.11
C THR A 48 0.45 -23.11 1.57
N THR A 49 1.69 -23.21 2.08
CA THR A 49 1.98 -23.44 3.50
C THR A 49 1.50 -22.27 4.36
N ASN A 50 1.82 -21.04 3.96
CA ASN A 50 1.38 -19.84 4.68
C ASN A 50 -0.14 -19.72 4.72
N LEU A 51 -0.82 -19.98 3.59
CA LEU A 51 -2.28 -19.97 3.53
C LEU A 51 -2.93 -21.08 4.38
N SER A 52 -2.32 -22.27 4.39
CA SER A 52 -2.83 -23.40 5.17
C SER A 52 -2.63 -23.24 6.68
N GLY A 53 -1.61 -22.47 7.09
CA GLY A 53 -1.34 -22.16 8.50
C GLY A 53 -2.22 -21.04 9.08
N GLU A 54 -2.89 -20.25 8.25
CA GLU A 54 -3.72 -19.14 8.68
C GLU A 54 -5.11 -19.62 9.12
N LYS A 55 -5.49 -19.34 10.38
CA LYS A 55 -6.79 -19.73 10.95
C LYS A 55 -7.98 -19.04 10.27
N PHE A 56 -7.76 -17.82 9.76
CA PHE A 56 -8.75 -17.01 9.06
C PHE A 56 -8.11 -16.32 7.85
N PRO A 57 -8.13 -16.95 6.67
CA PRO A 57 -7.59 -16.34 5.46
C PRO A 57 -8.40 -15.08 5.10
N MET A 58 -7.81 -13.90 5.32
CA MET A 58 -8.46 -12.63 5.00
C MET A 58 -8.37 -12.35 3.50
N ARG A 59 -9.44 -11.76 2.94
CA ARG A 59 -9.47 -11.37 1.53
C ARG A 59 -8.41 -10.32 1.15
N SER A 60 -7.87 -9.60 2.13
CA SER A 60 -6.77 -8.64 1.96
C SER A 60 -5.47 -9.27 1.45
N PHE A 61 -5.24 -10.56 1.71
CA PHE A 61 -4.04 -11.29 1.26
C PHE A 61 -4.09 -11.69 -0.21
N VAL A 62 -5.27 -11.75 -0.82
CA VAL A 62 -5.46 -12.34 -2.16
C VAL A 62 -4.60 -11.65 -3.22
N ILE A 63 -4.69 -10.32 -3.33
CA ILE A 63 -3.93 -9.57 -4.32
C ILE A 63 -2.41 -9.60 -4.04
N PRO A 64 -1.94 -9.30 -2.81
CA PRO A 64 -0.51 -9.38 -2.50
C PRO A 64 0.07 -10.75 -2.79
N LEU A 65 -0.59 -11.84 -2.40
CA LEU A 65 -0.07 -13.19 -2.59
C LEU A 65 0.02 -13.56 -4.07
N ILE A 66 -1.01 -13.28 -4.88
CA ILE A 66 -0.99 -13.60 -6.31
C ILE A 66 0.12 -12.79 -7.02
N ARG A 67 0.22 -11.49 -6.71
CA ARG A 67 1.22 -10.61 -7.32
C ARG A 67 2.64 -10.96 -6.91
N ASP A 68 2.85 -11.27 -5.64
CA ASP A 68 4.15 -11.69 -5.11
C ASP A 68 4.58 -13.03 -5.72
N LEU A 69 3.66 -13.98 -5.86
CA LEU A 69 3.93 -15.24 -6.53
C LEU A 69 4.32 -15.04 -8.00
N GLN A 70 3.53 -14.26 -8.76
CA GLN A 70 3.85 -13.94 -10.15
C GLN A 70 5.17 -13.20 -10.31
N TYR A 71 5.45 -12.24 -9.42
CA TYR A 71 6.69 -11.47 -9.45
C TYR A 71 7.89 -12.37 -9.17
N THR A 72 7.83 -13.17 -8.09
CA THR A 72 8.88 -14.11 -7.71
C THR A 72 9.18 -15.10 -8.83
N LEU A 73 8.15 -15.67 -9.46
CA LEU A 73 8.31 -16.56 -10.60
C LEU A 73 8.98 -15.86 -11.79
N LYS A 74 8.63 -14.59 -12.08
CA LYS A 74 9.24 -13.83 -13.19
C LYS A 74 10.72 -13.53 -12.97
N ILE A 75 11.14 -13.25 -11.74
CA ILE A 75 12.54 -12.93 -11.43
C ILE A 75 13.40 -14.18 -11.19
N THR A 76 12.77 -15.36 -11.03
CA THR A 76 13.49 -16.62 -10.82
C THR A 76 14.35 -16.92 -12.06
N LEU A 77 15.65 -17.09 -11.83
CA LEU A 77 16.62 -17.46 -12.86
C LEU A 77 16.50 -18.95 -13.17
N ASN A 78 16.55 -19.28 -14.46
CA ASN A 78 16.46 -20.65 -14.95
C ASN A 78 17.69 -20.94 -15.79
N ASN A 79 18.26 -22.14 -15.65
CA ASN A 79 19.44 -22.57 -16.40
C ASN A 79 19.09 -23.54 -17.54
N THR A 80 17.84 -23.98 -17.63
CA THR A 80 17.36 -24.99 -18.58
C THR A 80 16.11 -24.54 -19.34
N GLU A 81 16.00 -24.96 -20.60
CA GLU A 81 14.82 -24.70 -21.45
C GLU A 81 13.53 -25.30 -20.86
N ILE A 82 13.65 -26.47 -20.21
CA ILE A 82 12.52 -27.13 -19.54
C ILE A 82 12.05 -26.31 -18.34
N GLY A 83 12.98 -25.79 -17.54
CA GLY A 83 12.66 -24.88 -16.43
C GLY A 83 11.95 -23.63 -16.91
N GLU A 84 12.40 -23.03 -18.02
CA GLU A 84 11.70 -21.90 -18.65
C GLU A 84 10.30 -22.24 -19.13
N SER A 85 10.12 -23.38 -19.81
CA SER A 85 8.80 -23.85 -20.23
C SER A 85 7.85 -24.09 -19.06
N LEU A 86 8.35 -24.69 -17.97
CA LEU A 86 7.58 -24.91 -16.74
C LEU A 86 7.16 -23.58 -16.10
N ARG A 87 8.10 -22.63 -15.96
CA ARG A 87 7.83 -21.29 -15.41
C ARG A 87 6.74 -20.58 -16.22
N ASN A 88 6.86 -20.57 -17.55
CA ASN A 88 5.91 -19.91 -18.44
C ASN A 88 4.53 -20.58 -18.40
N SER A 89 4.49 -21.91 -18.33
CA SER A 89 3.26 -22.68 -18.15
C SER A 89 2.57 -22.36 -16.82
N LEU A 90 3.33 -22.30 -15.73
CA LEU A 90 2.83 -21.95 -14.40
C LEU A 90 2.31 -20.51 -14.35
N LEU A 91 3.04 -19.55 -14.90
CA LEU A 91 2.59 -18.15 -14.99
C LEU A 91 1.27 -18.05 -15.76
N THR A 92 1.13 -18.81 -16.85
CA THR A 92 -0.11 -18.87 -17.65
C THR A 92 -1.26 -19.47 -16.84
N ILE A 93 -1.03 -20.56 -16.12
CA ILE A 93 -2.04 -21.20 -15.27
C ILE A 93 -2.46 -20.27 -14.13
N ILE A 94 -1.50 -19.63 -13.45
CA ILE A 94 -1.75 -18.68 -12.36
C ILE A 94 -2.57 -17.50 -12.86
N ALA A 95 -2.21 -16.91 -14.01
CA ALA A 95 -2.97 -15.82 -14.60
C ALA A 95 -4.40 -16.26 -14.95
N ARG A 96 -4.57 -17.46 -15.51
CA ARG A 96 -5.88 -18.01 -15.86
C ARG A 96 -6.76 -18.29 -14.64
N CYS A 97 -6.20 -18.93 -13.61
CA CYS A 97 -6.95 -19.37 -12.43
C CYS A 97 -7.18 -18.25 -11.43
N LEU A 98 -6.18 -17.38 -11.21
CA LEU A 98 -6.17 -16.38 -10.14
C LEU A 98 -6.28 -14.95 -10.64
N GLY A 99 -6.10 -14.69 -11.94
CA GLY A 99 -6.12 -13.33 -12.49
C GLY A 99 -7.44 -12.60 -12.31
N THR A 100 -8.58 -13.32 -12.26
CA THR A 100 -9.89 -12.73 -11.97
C THR A 100 -9.98 -12.14 -10.56
N HIS A 101 -9.23 -12.70 -9.61
CA HIS A 101 -9.20 -12.21 -8.23
C HIS A 101 -8.33 -10.98 -8.06
N GLU A 102 -7.35 -10.75 -8.94
CA GLU A 102 -6.53 -9.53 -8.92
C GLU A 102 -7.32 -8.27 -9.24
N VAL A 103 -8.27 -8.38 -10.17
CA VAL A 103 -9.12 -7.25 -10.60
C VAL A 103 -10.34 -7.04 -9.69
N ASN A 104 -10.49 -7.85 -8.64
CA ASN A 104 -11.64 -7.77 -7.77
C ASN A 104 -11.59 -6.49 -6.91
N LYS A 105 -12.55 -5.59 -7.15
CA LYS A 105 -12.66 -4.30 -6.43
C LYS A 105 -12.77 -4.46 -4.91
N ILE A 106 -13.42 -5.52 -4.42
CA ILE A 106 -13.56 -5.78 -2.99
C ILE A 106 -12.22 -6.21 -2.42
N ALA A 107 -11.53 -7.14 -3.08
CA ALA A 107 -10.18 -7.56 -2.68
C ALA A 107 -9.23 -6.35 -2.63
N ALA A 108 -9.23 -5.51 -3.69
CA ALA A 108 -8.43 -4.28 -3.76
C ALA A 108 -8.72 -3.32 -2.60
N LYS A 109 -10.01 -3.06 -2.30
CA LYS A 109 -10.38 -2.24 -1.14
C LYS A 109 -9.92 -2.86 0.17
N THR A 110 -10.09 -4.16 0.37
CA THR A 110 -9.68 -4.83 1.61
C THR A 110 -8.17 -4.85 1.79
N THR A 111 -7.39 -5.10 0.73
CA THR A 111 -5.93 -5.03 0.75
C THR A 111 -5.46 -3.61 1.06
N LEU A 112 -6.08 -2.60 0.42
CA LEU A 112 -5.76 -1.20 0.67
C LEU A 112 -6.09 -0.78 2.11
N LEU A 113 -7.15 -1.33 2.69
CA LEU A 113 -7.61 -1.00 4.05
C LEU A 113 -6.85 -1.74 5.15
N ASP A 114 -6.22 -2.88 4.84
CA ASP A 114 -5.49 -3.70 5.80
C ASP A 114 -4.20 -3.02 6.27
N PRO A 115 -4.03 -2.77 7.59
CA PRO A 115 -2.81 -2.17 8.13
C PRO A 115 -1.51 -2.91 7.76
N LYS A 116 -1.56 -4.24 7.61
CA LYS A 116 -0.38 -5.07 7.27
C LYS A 116 0.23 -4.68 5.93
N PHE A 117 -0.60 -4.31 4.96
CA PHE A 117 -0.17 -3.96 3.60
C PHE A 117 -0.08 -2.45 3.35
N LYS A 118 -0.77 -1.64 4.16
CA LYS A 118 -0.65 -0.17 4.11
C LYS A 118 0.76 0.33 4.36
N ILE A 119 1.40 -0.19 5.41
CA ILE A 119 2.71 0.29 5.87
C ILE A 119 3.79 -0.01 4.83
N PRO A 120 3.93 -1.25 4.29
CA PRO A 120 4.94 -1.56 3.28
C PRO A 120 4.60 -1.00 1.89
N GLY A 121 3.32 -0.95 1.52
CA GLY A 121 2.88 -0.58 0.17
C GLY A 121 2.91 0.92 -0.11
N PHE A 122 2.59 1.75 0.88
CA PHE A 122 2.47 3.20 0.71
C PHE A 122 3.45 4.01 1.57
N CYS A 123 4.41 3.34 2.23
CA CYS A 123 5.26 3.96 3.23
C CYS A 123 4.45 4.76 4.28
N LEU A 124 3.23 4.30 4.61
CA LEU A 124 2.35 4.94 5.57
C LEU A 124 2.93 4.76 6.98
N LYS A 125 3.75 5.72 7.42
CA LYS A 125 3.98 5.92 8.86
C LYS A 125 2.80 6.68 9.43
N ARG A 126 2.33 6.26 10.60
CA ARG A 126 1.31 6.99 11.38
C ARG A 126 1.92 8.33 11.80
N LEU A 127 1.73 9.35 10.98
CA LEU A 127 2.17 10.70 11.26
C LEU A 127 1.24 11.30 12.31
N LEU A 128 1.80 11.52 13.50
CA LEU A 128 1.13 12.30 14.54
C LEU A 128 1.23 13.76 14.13
N ILE A 129 0.10 14.31 13.69
CA ILE A 129 -0.03 15.73 13.43
C ILE A 129 -0.18 16.43 14.78
N MET A 130 0.53 17.55 14.95
CA MET A 130 0.55 18.27 16.22
C MET A 130 -0.87 18.63 16.66
N PRO A 131 -1.27 18.32 17.91
CA PRO A 131 -2.60 18.63 18.40
C PRO A 131 -2.81 20.14 18.50
N LYS A 132 -4.06 20.56 18.24
CA LYS A 132 -4.51 21.95 18.37
C LYS A 132 -4.31 22.45 19.81
N SER A 133 -3.96 23.73 19.95
CA SER A 133 -3.95 24.41 21.26
C SER A 133 -4.99 25.52 21.33
N ARG A 134 -5.57 25.74 22.51
CA ARG A 134 -6.44 26.90 22.75
C ARG A 134 -5.60 28.17 22.66
N LYS A 135 -6.18 29.24 22.11
CA LYS A 135 -5.54 30.56 21.95
C LYS A 135 -4.25 30.57 21.09
N LEU A 136 -4.09 29.60 20.17
CA LEU A 136 -2.99 29.56 19.20
C LEU A 136 -1.57 29.54 19.80
N VAL A 137 -1.42 29.10 21.05
CA VAL A 137 -0.13 29.05 21.76
C VAL A 137 0.91 28.18 21.02
N THR A 138 0.46 27.19 20.26
CA THR A 138 1.31 26.28 19.49
C THR A 138 1.41 26.61 18.00
N LEU A 139 0.84 27.74 17.55
CA LEU A 139 0.85 28.09 16.13
C LEU A 139 2.28 28.21 15.54
N PRO A 140 3.27 28.85 16.21
CA PRO A 140 4.64 28.89 15.68
C PRO A 140 5.23 27.48 15.50
N LYS A 141 5.07 26.60 16.50
CA LYS A 141 5.51 25.20 16.43
C LYS A 141 4.78 24.41 15.34
N ARG A 142 3.52 24.72 15.08
CA ARG A 142 2.72 24.12 14.00
C ARG A 142 3.28 24.52 12.62
N LEU A 143 3.70 25.76 12.44
CA LEU A 143 4.30 26.23 11.20
C LEU A 143 5.68 25.59 10.96
N GLU A 144 6.53 25.51 11.98
CA GLU A 144 7.80 24.76 11.90
C GLU A 144 7.56 23.28 11.55
N TRP A 145 6.54 22.67 12.17
CA TRP A 145 6.14 21.30 11.85
C TRP A 145 5.66 21.16 10.41
N ASN A 146 4.90 22.12 9.86
CA ASN A 146 4.43 22.07 8.47
C ASN A 146 5.60 22.02 7.48
N THR A 147 6.64 22.84 7.71
CA THR A 147 7.86 22.82 6.89
C THR A 147 8.57 21.48 6.99
N ALA A 148 8.85 21.01 8.20
CA ALA A 148 9.52 19.72 8.40
C ALA A 148 8.71 18.54 7.85
N PHE A 149 7.39 18.59 7.96
CA PHE A 149 6.48 17.60 7.39
C PHE A 149 6.53 17.60 5.86
N LYS A 150 6.46 18.77 5.24
CA LYS A 150 6.57 18.94 3.78
C LYS A 150 7.89 18.36 3.26
N ASP A 151 9.01 18.68 3.89
CA ASP A 151 10.34 18.14 3.53
C ASP A 151 10.40 16.61 3.70
N TYR A 152 9.84 16.09 4.79
CA TYR A 152 9.77 14.66 5.03
C TYR A 152 8.96 13.93 3.95
N ILE A 153 7.79 14.45 3.59
CA ILE A 153 6.95 13.86 2.53
C ILE A 153 7.67 13.95 1.18
N LYS A 154 8.33 15.07 0.84
CA LYS A 154 9.13 15.17 -0.39
C LYS A 154 10.18 14.05 -0.48
N SER A 155 10.91 13.78 0.61
CA SER A 155 11.89 12.68 0.67
C SER A 155 11.29 11.26 0.51
N LEU A 156 10.00 11.10 0.81
CA LEU A 156 9.27 9.85 0.57
C LEU A 156 8.83 9.75 -0.89
N ASP A 157 8.32 10.86 -1.43
CA ASP A 157 7.83 10.98 -2.80
C ASP A 157 8.94 10.79 -3.83
N ASP A 158 10.18 11.22 -3.52
CA ASP A 158 11.37 10.95 -4.34
C ASP A 158 11.65 9.45 -4.52
N ARG A 159 11.16 8.60 -3.60
CA ARG A 159 11.36 7.14 -3.64
C ARG A 159 10.18 6.41 -4.27
N LYS A 160 8.97 6.73 -3.84
CA LYS A 160 7.72 6.12 -4.31
C LYS A 160 6.57 7.11 -4.15
N PRO A 161 5.53 7.06 -5.01
CA PRO A 161 4.35 7.90 -4.86
C PRO A 161 3.74 7.78 -3.46
N VAL A 162 3.54 8.92 -2.80
CA VAL A 162 3.00 8.97 -1.43
C VAL A 162 1.49 9.14 -1.43
N ILE A 163 0.82 8.42 -0.53
CA ILE A 163 -0.55 8.72 -0.12
C ILE A 163 -0.51 9.08 1.36
N ILE A 164 -0.80 10.33 1.68
CA ILE A 164 -0.99 10.79 3.05
C ILE A 164 -2.43 10.49 3.43
N CYS A 165 -2.68 10.01 4.65
CA CYS A 165 -4.03 9.89 5.20
C CYS A 165 -3.97 10.24 6.68
N GLY A 166 -4.87 11.08 7.17
CA GLY A 166 -4.94 11.41 8.59
C GLY A 166 -5.66 12.71 8.88
N ASP A 167 -5.68 13.06 10.16
CA ASP A 167 -6.20 14.33 10.65
C ASP A 167 -5.15 15.43 10.43
N MET A 168 -5.30 16.19 9.34
CA MET A 168 -4.42 17.32 9.00
C MET A 168 -4.61 18.55 9.91
N ASN A 169 -5.58 18.54 10.82
CA ASN A 169 -5.92 19.63 11.73
C ASN A 169 -6.18 20.99 11.07
N VAL A 170 -6.55 21.01 9.79
CA VAL A 170 -6.85 22.22 9.00
C VAL A 170 -8.07 21.99 8.09
N ALA A 171 -8.94 22.98 7.96
CA ALA A 171 -9.99 23.07 6.96
C ALA A 171 -9.52 24.10 5.95
N HIS A 172 -9.31 23.68 4.72
CA HIS A 172 -8.60 24.47 3.72
C HIS A 172 -9.45 25.66 3.23
N THR A 173 -10.71 25.39 2.94
CA THR A 173 -11.64 26.35 2.35
C THR A 173 -12.89 26.55 3.22
N GLU A 174 -13.66 27.60 2.96
CA GLU A 174 -14.87 27.91 3.73
C GLU A 174 -15.91 26.78 3.68
N ILE A 175 -16.03 26.10 2.53
CA ILE A 175 -16.94 24.95 2.35
C ILE A 175 -16.53 23.72 3.17
N ASP A 176 -15.31 23.71 3.71
CA ASP A 176 -14.85 22.66 4.61
C ASP A 176 -15.30 22.89 6.06
N LEU A 177 -15.92 24.03 6.39
CA LEU A 177 -16.30 24.37 7.76
C LEU A 177 -17.73 24.93 7.83
N ALA A 178 -18.54 24.46 8.78
CA ALA A 178 -19.93 24.93 8.93
C ALA A 178 -20.07 26.44 9.26
N ARG A 179 -19.04 27.05 9.87
CA ARG A 179 -19.05 28.44 10.34
C ARG A 179 -17.70 29.12 10.07
N PRO A 180 -17.34 29.42 8.82
CA PRO A 180 -16.04 30.00 8.49
C PRO A 180 -15.84 31.38 9.16
N ALA A 181 -16.86 32.25 9.08
CA ALA A 181 -16.78 33.64 9.53
C ALA A 181 -16.40 33.80 11.01
N SER A 182 -16.88 32.91 11.90
CA SER A 182 -16.58 32.99 13.34
C SER A 182 -15.28 32.30 13.74
N ASN A 183 -14.59 31.62 12.82
CA ASN A 183 -13.49 30.71 13.14
C ASN A 183 -12.14 31.10 12.53
N THR A 184 -12.06 32.22 11.83
CA THR A 184 -10.83 32.74 11.21
C THR A 184 -9.67 32.99 12.18
N LYS A 185 -9.96 33.13 13.48
CA LYS A 185 -8.96 33.31 14.55
C LYS A 185 -8.77 32.08 15.43
N ASN A 186 -9.36 30.95 15.05
CA ASN A 186 -9.37 29.74 15.86
C ASN A 186 -8.53 28.62 15.23
N ALA A 187 -7.94 27.79 16.10
CA ALA A 187 -6.99 26.76 15.71
C ALA A 187 -7.57 25.75 14.70
N GLY A 188 -6.93 25.71 13.53
CA GLY A 188 -7.19 24.95 12.32
C GLY A 188 -7.70 25.80 11.15
N PHE A 189 -8.34 26.96 11.36
CA PHE A 189 -8.90 27.81 10.28
C PHE A 189 -8.28 29.20 10.30
N THR A 190 -7.11 29.32 10.91
CA THR A 190 -6.29 30.53 10.78
C THR A 190 -5.80 30.67 9.33
N GLN A 191 -5.49 31.91 8.94
CA GLN A 191 -5.00 32.16 7.59
C GLN A 191 -3.69 31.42 7.35
N GLU A 192 -2.80 31.39 8.35
CA GLU A 192 -1.50 30.74 8.29
C GLU A 192 -1.59 29.22 8.11
N GLU A 193 -2.56 28.56 8.76
CA GLU A 193 -2.79 27.12 8.58
C GLU A 193 -3.35 26.80 7.19
N ARG A 194 -4.26 27.64 6.67
CA ARG A 194 -4.85 27.50 5.34
C ARG A 194 -3.84 27.77 4.23
N ASP A 195 -2.98 28.77 4.41
CA ASP A 195 -1.89 29.08 3.50
C ASP A 195 -0.89 27.94 3.48
N GLY A 196 -0.54 27.36 4.64
CA GLY A 196 0.30 26.17 4.71
C GLY A 196 -0.30 24.96 3.96
N MET A 197 -1.61 24.77 4.03
CA MET A 197 -2.29 23.72 3.23
C MET A 197 -2.26 24.04 1.73
N THR A 198 -2.42 25.31 1.35
CA THR A 198 -2.35 25.75 -0.05
C THR A 198 -0.95 25.53 -0.62
N ASP A 199 0.09 25.94 0.11
CA ASP A 199 1.49 25.73 -0.23
C ASP A 199 1.84 24.23 -0.32
N PHE A 200 1.27 23.40 0.55
CA PHE A 200 1.42 21.95 0.47
C PHE A 200 0.80 21.37 -0.80
N LEU A 201 -0.42 21.79 -1.18
CA LEU A 201 -1.09 21.32 -2.38
C LEU A 201 -0.39 21.79 -3.67
N GLN A 202 0.22 22.98 -3.66
CA GLN A 202 0.98 23.51 -4.79
C GLN A 202 2.23 22.67 -5.15
N ASP A 203 2.76 21.87 -4.22
CA ASP A 203 3.84 20.90 -4.52
C ASP A 203 3.40 19.69 -5.38
N GLY A 204 2.16 19.70 -5.87
CA GLY A 204 1.60 18.68 -6.76
C GLY A 204 0.74 17.64 -6.06
N TYR A 205 0.45 17.81 -4.76
CA TYR A 205 -0.46 16.97 -4.01
C TYR A 205 -1.91 17.38 -4.26
N ILE A 206 -2.81 16.39 -4.32
CA ILE A 206 -4.23 16.66 -4.56
C ILE A 206 -5.09 16.16 -3.42
N ASP A 207 -5.92 17.05 -2.88
CA ASP A 207 -7.06 16.66 -2.05
C ASP A 207 -8.05 15.82 -2.88
N THR A 208 -7.98 14.50 -2.72
CA THR A 208 -8.85 13.56 -3.43
C THR A 208 -10.34 13.76 -3.14
N PHE A 209 -10.72 14.20 -1.94
CA PHE A 209 -12.13 14.44 -1.63
C PHE A 209 -12.65 15.61 -2.44
N ARG A 210 -11.94 16.75 -2.40
CA ARG A 210 -12.31 17.95 -3.16
C ARG A 210 -12.12 17.78 -4.66
N LYS A 211 -11.19 16.94 -5.12
CA LYS A 211 -11.10 16.57 -6.54
C LYS A 211 -12.34 15.84 -7.04
N LEU A 212 -12.87 14.91 -6.24
CA LEU A 212 -14.05 14.12 -6.62
C LEU A 212 -15.37 14.86 -6.36
N TYR A 213 -15.38 15.74 -5.35
CA TYR A 213 -16.56 16.47 -4.90
C TYR A 213 -16.23 17.95 -4.62
N PRO A 214 -15.93 18.76 -5.66
CA PRO A 214 -15.47 20.14 -5.48
C PRO A 214 -16.47 21.00 -4.71
N GLU A 215 -17.75 20.88 -5.06
CA GLU A 215 -18.82 21.77 -4.57
C GLU A 215 -19.66 21.17 -3.44
N LYS A 216 -19.37 19.93 -3.00
CA LYS A 216 -20.17 19.32 -1.93
C LYS A 216 -19.96 20.04 -0.60
N THR A 217 -21.00 20.69 -0.10
CA THR A 217 -21.03 21.30 1.23
C THR A 217 -21.50 20.29 2.28
N ASP A 218 -21.36 20.65 3.56
CA ASP A 218 -21.88 19.88 4.69
C ASP A 218 -21.28 18.48 4.85
N GLN A 219 -20.03 18.32 4.43
CA GLN A 219 -19.25 17.09 4.54
C GLN A 219 -18.13 17.30 5.57
N TYR A 220 -18.36 16.80 6.79
CA TYR A 220 -17.45 16.99 7.92
C TYR A 220 -16.95 15.64 8.45
N THR A 221 -15.69 15.60 8.91
CA THR A 221 -15.08 14.40 9.51
C THR A 221 -14.97 14.47 11.04
N PHE A 222 -15.20 15.64 11.63
CA PHE A 222 -15.07 15.88 13.07
C PHE A 222 -16.27 16.69 13.61
N TRP A 223 -16.72 16.34 14.81
CA TRP A 223 -17.70 17.11 15.58
C TRP A 223 -17.21 17.27 17.02
N THR A 224 -17.43 18.45 17.60
CA THR A 224 -17.20 18.64 19.04
C THR A 224 -18.15 17.71 19.83
N TYR A 225 -17.72 17.23 20.99
CA TYR A 225 -18.63 16.49 21.87
C TYR A 225 -19.68 17.39 22.54
N MET A 226 -19.46 18.70 22.52
CA MET A 226 -20.33 19.68 23.16
C MET A 226 -21.60 19.95 22.35
N ALA A 227 -22.65 20.40 23.02
CA ALA A 227 -23.92 20.87 22.43
C ALA A 227 -24.64 19.90 21.48
N ASN A 228 -24.31 18.59 21.55
CA ASN A 228 -24.82 17.54 20.67
C ASN A 228 -24.55 17.84 19.18
N ALA A 229 -23.35 18.36 18.88
CA ALA A 229 -22.97 18.85 17.57
C ALA A 229 -23.13 17.82 16.45
N ARG A 230 -22.80 16.55 16.73
CA ARG A 230 -22.90 15.46 15.76
C ARG A 230 -24.34 15.19 15.33
N ALA A 231 -25.29 15.17 16.26
CA ALA A 231 -26.71 14.91 15.95
C ALA A 231 -27.35 16.06 15.16
N LYS A 232 -26.89 17.29 15.39
CA LYS A 232 -27.37 18.49 14.71
C LYS A 232 -26.66 18.78 13.39
N ASN A 233 -25.66 17.95 13.03
CA ASN A 233 -24.68 18.23 11.99
C ASN A 233 -24.12 19.68 12.07
N PHE A 234 -23.85 20.15 13.30
CA PHE A 234 -23.64 21.57 13.60
C PHE A 234 -22.58 21.76 14.69
N LEU A 235 -21.60 22.63 14.49
CA LEU A 235 -20.52 22.91 15.45
C LEU A 235 -20.77 24.23 16.20
N SER A 236 -20.87 24.18 17.54
CA SER A 236 -21.05 25.39 18.38
C SER A 236 -19.73 26.05 18.83
N GLU A 237 -18.58 25.50 18.48
CA GLU A 237 -17.24 26.03 18.79
C GLU A 237 -16.23 25.62 17.70
N PRO A 238 -15.05 26.28 17.57
CA PRO A 238 -14.16 26.15 16.41
C PRO A 238 -13.58 24.76 16.29
N VAL A 239 -14.22 23.88 15.56
CA VAL A 239 -13.55 22.66 15.13
C VAL A 239 -13.92 22.32 13.71
N LEU A 240 -13.29 23.06 12.81
CA LEU A 240 -12.41 22.50 11.80
C LEU A 240 -12.44 21.00 11.56
N ASN A 241 -13.15 20.71 10.47
CA ASN A 241 -13.00 19.56 9.62
C ASN A 241 -11.53 19.29 9.32
N CYS A 242 -11.14 18.04 9.51
CA CYS A 242 -9.84 17.55 9.10
C CYS A 242 -10.18 16.51 8.04
N ASN A 243 -10.31 16.95 6.78
CA ASN A 243 -10.50 15.99 5.71
C ASN A 243 -9.35 14.98 5.84
N ALA A 244 -9.70 13.70 5.85
CA ALA A 244 -8.73 12.64 5.57
C ALA A 244 -8.32 12.85 4.12
N HIS A 245 -7.41 13.79 3.90
CA HIS A 245 -6.90 14.09 2.59
C HIS A 245 -6.09 12.88 2.18
N ALA A 246 -6.61 12.05 1.27
CA ALA A 246 -5.73 11.17 0.53
C ALA A 246 -5.02 12.06 -0.49
N LEU A 247 -3.85 12.56 -0.12
CA LEU A 247 -3.05 13.42 -1.00
C LEU A 247 -2.25 12.53 -1.94
N LYS A 248 -2.59 12.57 -3.23
CA LYS A 248 -1.87 11.82 -4.29
C LYS A 248 -1.21 12.81 -5.23
N LYS A 249 0.09 12.64 -5.49
CA LYS A 249 0.79 13.37 -6.55
C LYS A 249 0.44 12.79 -7.92
N ILE A 250 0.13 13.64 -8.89
CA ILE A 250 0.02 13.21 -10.30
C ILE A 250 1.45 13.12 -10.85
N PRO A 251 1.87 11.98 -11.42
CA PRO A 251 3.14 11.92 -12.14
C PRO A 251 3.10 12.91 -13.31
N ALA A 252 4.17 13.69 -13.49
CA ALA A 252 4.28 14.79 -14.44
C ALA A 252 3.98 14.42 -15.92
N SER A 253 3.86 13.13 -16.24
CA SER A 253 3.59 12.59 -17.57
C SER A 253 2.11 12.46 -17.95
N THR A 254 1.16 12.98 -17.17
CA THR A 254 -0.29 12.73 -17.38
C THR A 254 -1.11 13.98 -17.74
N THR A 255 -0.47 15.04 -18.22
CA THR A 255 -1.15 16.31 -18.59
C THR A 255 -1.81 16.27 -19.98
N GLU A 256 -1.75 15.14 -20.70
CA GLU A 256 -2.52 14.93 -21.91
C GLU A 256 -3.50 13.77 -21.69
N GLN A 257 -4.78 14.00 -22.05
CA GLN A 257 -5.94 13.10 -21.90
C GLN A 257 -6.84 13.34 -20.67
N ALA A 258 -7.46 14.53 -20.63
CA ALA A 258 -8.83 14.70 -20.16
C ALA A 258 -9.39 16.04 -20.66
N GLN A 259 -9.78 16.07 -21.93
CA GLN A 259 -10.91 16.87 -22.42
C GLN A 259 -12.09 15.92 -22.63
#